data_AF-A0A091J6K8-F1
#
_entry.id   AF-A0A091J6K8-F1
#
_cell.length_a   1.000
_cell.length_b   1.000
_cell.length_c   1.000
_cell.angle_alpha   90.00
_cell.angle_beta   90.00
_cell.angle_gamma   90.00
#
_symmetry.space_group_name_H-M   'P 1'
#
loop_
_entity.id
_entity.type
_entity.pdbx_description
1 polymer ?
#
loop_
_entity_poly.entity_id
_entity_poly.type
_entity_poly.pdbx_seq_one_letter_code
_entity_poly.pdbx_strand_id
1 'polypeptide(L)'
;VRTLNFRKANFQLLKEIVRRTPWETVLRDRGAEQSWRIFKDVIHRAQELSIPSCKKSGKEGKRPAWLRQEMLVELRKKRELHRQWKQGQVSWEEYREAVRLCRNGVRKAKAQLELNLARDAKNNKKGFYRYISRKRMVKESVPPLMSKTGRLVTADEEKAEVLNDFFASVFTGNLSPHPPQVDGWHEGDREGKTPPAVGEDQV
;
A
#
# COMPACT_ATOMS: atom_id res chain seq x y z
N VAL A 1 1.25 -6.82 16.54
CA VAL A 1 0.55 -8.05 16.12
C VAL A 1 1.58 -9.15 15.85
N ARG A 2 1.57 -10.22 16.64
CA ARG A 2 2.34 -11.44 16.33
C ARG A 2 1.55 -12.26 15.32
N THR A 3 2.22 -12.83 14.32
CA THR A 3 1.57 -13.71 13.32
C THR A 3 2.32 -15.01 13.24
N LEU A 4 1.60 -16.11 13.03
CA LEU A 4 2.19 -17.43 12.84
C LEU A 4 2.99 -17.48 11.53
N ASN A 5 4.21 -18.02 11.58
CA ASN A 5 5.06 -18.15 10.41
C ASN A 5 4.98 -19.58 9.83
N PHE A 6 4.01 -19.80 8.95
CA PHE A 6 3.79 -21.11 8.31
C PHE A 6 4.95 -21.57 7.42
N ARG A 7 5.83 -20.68 6.95
CA ARG A 7 7.01 -21.08 6.16
C ARG A 7 8.05 -21.82 7.01
N LYS A 8 8.07 -21.59 8.32
CA LYS A 8 8.98 -22.25 9.27
C LYS A 8 8.25 -23.24 10.17
N ALA A 9 7.02 -23.64 9.80
CA ALA A 9 6.24 -24.58 10.58
C ALA A 9 6.83 -25.99 10.51
N ASN A 10 6.91 -26.67 11.65
CA ASN A 10 7.19 -28.09 11.71
C ASN A 10 5.89 -28.89 11.59
N PHE A 11 5.47 -29.15 10.35
CA PHE A 11 4.23 -29.90 10.10
C PHE A 11 4.29 -31.35 10.58
N GLN A 12 5.48 -31.94 10.70
CA GLN A 12 5.63 -33.30 11.22
C GLN A 12 5.27 -33.36 12.70
N LEU A 13 5.77 -32.39 13.49
CA LEU A 13 5.41 -32.26 14.90
C LEU A 13 3.90 -31.98 15.07
N LEU A 14 3.33 -31.11 14.24
CA LEU A 14 1.90 -30.81 14.27
C LEU A 14 1.06 -32.08 14.06
N LYS A 15 1.39 -32.86 13.02
CA LYS A 15 0.71 -34.12 12.71
C LYS A 15 0.86 -35.15 13.84
N GLU A 16 2.03 -35.22 14.44
CA GLU A 16 2.31 -36.15 15.52
C GLU A 16 1.47 -35.85 16.78
N ILE A 17 1.38 -34.58 17.17
CA ILE A 17 0.56 -34.15 18.31
C ILE A 17 -0.92 -34.51 18.09
N VAL A 18 -1.43 -34.25 16.88
CA VAL A 18 -2.82 -34.58 16.52
C VAL A 18 -3.05 -36.09 16.49
N ARG A 19 -2.12 -36.88 15.92
CA ARG A 19 -2.23 -38.35 15.90
C ARG A 19 -2.15 -39.00 17.27
N ARG A 20 -1.32 -38.47 18.17
CA ARG A 20 -1.14 -39.01 19.53
C ARG A 20 -2.27 -38.62 20.49
N THR A 21 -3.14 -37.70 20.09
CA THR A 21 -4.28 -37.31 20.93
C THR A 21 -5.29 -38.47 20.96
N PRO A 22 -5.67 -38.99 22.14
CA PRO A 22 -6.61 -40.12 22.25
C PRO A 22 -8.06 -39.64 22.07
N TRP A 23 -8.42 -39.37 20.81
CA TRP A 23 -9.71 -38.77 20.43
C TRP A 23 -10.92 -39.56 20.95
N GLU A 24 -10.86 -40.89 20.93
CA GLU A 24 -11.95 -41.75 21.40
C GLU A 24 -12.20 -41.64 22.91
N THR A 25 -11.19 -41.22 23.69
CA THR A 25 -11.33 -41.02 25.14
C THR A 25 -11.76 -39.59 25.43
N VAL A 26 -11.14 -38.64 24.74
CA VAL A 26 -11.33 -37.20 24.97
C VAL A 26 -12.70 -36.72 24.51
N LEU A 27 -13.26 -37.35 23.48
CA LEU A 27 -14.57 -37.00 22.91
C LEU A 27 -15.70 -37.91 23.43
N ARG A 28 -15.39 -38.92 24.25
CA ARG A 28 -16.40 -39.85 24.79
C ARG A 28 -17.37 -39.11 25.70
N ASP A 29 -18.66 -39.40 25.54
CA ASP A 29 -19.75 -38.84 26.37
C ASP A 29 -19.79 -37.30 26.36
N ARG A 30 -19.34 -36.66 25.26
CA ARG A 30 -19.37 -35.22 25.07
C ARG A 30 -20.37 -34.85 23.98
N GLY A 31 -21.14 -33.79 24.23
CA GLY A 31 -21.99 -33.17 23.20
C GLY A 31 -21.17 -32.51 22.10
N ALA A 32 -21.76 -32.32 20.93
CA ALA A 32 -21.08 -31.81 19.74
C ALA A 32 -20.31 -30.50 19.98
N GLU A 33 -20.91 -29.55 20.70
CA GLU A 33 -20.29 -28.25 21.00
C GLU A 33 -19.06 -28.38 21.92
N GLN A 34 -19.12 -29.28 22.91
CA GLN A 34 -17.99 -29.55 23.81
C GLN A 34 -16.87 -30.27 23.07
N SER A 35 -17.21 -31.27 22.26
CA SER A 35 -16.27 -31.99 21.40
C SER A 35 -15.54 -31.03 20.44
N TRP A 36 -16.26 -30.06 19.85
CA TRP A 36 -15.68 -29.05 18.98
C TRP A 36 -14.69 -28.12 19.70
N ARG A 37 -15.01 -27.68 20.92
CA ARG A 37 -14.09 -26.86 21.73
C ARG A 37 -12.80 -27.60 22.03
N ILE A 38 -12.91 -28.86 22.46
CA ILE A 38 -11.74 -29.68 22.79
C ILE A 38 -10.87 -29.91 21.54
N PHE A 39 -11.49 -30.19 20.39
CA PHE A 39 -10.79 -30.31 19.13
C PHE A 39 -10.01 -29.04 18.78
N LYS A 40 -10.66 -27.87 18.82
CA LYS A 40 -10.01 -26.58 18.54
C LYS A 40 -8.84 -26.33 19.49
N ASP A 41 -9.01 -26.62 20.77
CA ASP A 41 -7.96 -26.41 21.78
C ASP A 41 -6.72 -27.27 21.51
N VAL A 42 -6.91 -28.54 21.14
CA VAL A 42 -5.80 -29.42 20.77
C VAL A 42 -5.07 -28.90 19.53
N ILE A 43 -5.81 -28.45 18.52
CA ILE A 43 -5.23 -27.89 17.30
C ILE A 43 -4.48 -26.58 17.59
N HIS A 44 -5.04 -25.68 18.40
CA HIS A 44 -4.37 -24.43 18.78
C HIS A 44 -3.08 -24.70 19.57
N ARG A 45 -3.11 -25.63 20.54
CA ARG A 45 -1.89 -26.05 21.25
C ARG A 45 -0.84 -26.64 20.31
N ALA A 46 -1.26 -27.50 19.38
CA ALA A 46 -0.36 -28.07 18.39
C ALA A 46 0.24 -26.97 17.49
N GLN A 47 -0.55 -25.96 17.10
CA GLN A 47 -0.09 -24.81 16.32
C GLN A 47 0.91 -23.97 17.10
N GLU A 48 0.68 -23.68 18.38
CA GLU A 48 1.61 -22.92 19.23
C GLU A 48 2.96 -23.61 19.37
N LEU A 49 2.97 -24.93 19.52
CA LEU A 49 4.20 -25.72 19.68
C LEU A 49 4.94 -25.93 18.35
N SER A 50 4.22 -26.02 17.24
CA SER A 50 4.79 -26.41 15.94
C SER A 50 5.08 -25.24 15.00
N ILE A 51 4.46 -24.08 15.24
CA ILE A 51 4.53 -22.93 14.34
C ILE A 51 5.11 -21.73 15.08
N PRO A 52 6.37 -21.36 14.80
CA PRO A 52 6.99 -20.20 15.41
C PRO A 52 6.20 -18.92 15.12
N SER A 53 5.95 -18.13 16.16
CA SER A 53 5.38 -16.79 15.97
C SER A 53 6.46 -15.82 15.51
N CYS A 54 6.18 -15.04 14.46
CA CYS A 54 7.01 -13.91 14.10
C CYS A 54 6.35 -12.62 14.60
N LYS A 55 7.16 -11.71 15.12
CA LYS A 55 6.76 -10.30 15.14
C LYS A 55 6.67 -9.91 13.66
N LYS A 56 5.51 -9.40 13.20
CA LYS A 56 5.51 -8.62 11.96
C LYS A 56 6.58 -7.56 12.17
N SER A 57 7.73 -7.68 11.52
CA SER A 57 8.74 -6.63 11.50
C SER A 57 7.98 -5.40 11.02
N GLY A 58 7.76 -4.45 11.94
CA GLY A 58 6.89 -3.33 11.68
C GLY A 58 7.45 -2.57 10.50
N LYS A 59 6.85 -2.77 9.31
CA LYS A 59 7.39 -2.30 8.03
C LYS A 59 8.92 -2.29 8.04
N GLU A 60 9.54 -3.47 8.15
CA GLU A 60 10.98 -3.63 7.96
C GLU A 60 11.45 -2.65 6.90
N GLY A 61 12.29 -1.70 7.33
CA GLY A 61 12.42 -0.38 6.71
C GLY A 61 12.62 -0.51 5.21
N LYS A 62 11.52 -0.47 4.44
CA LYS A 62 11.59 -0.63 3.00
C LYS A 62 12.47 0.51 2.53
N ARG A 63 13.63 0.14 2.00
CA ARG A 63 14.59 1.06 1.40
C ARG A 63 13.81 2.10 0.61
N PRO A 64 13.90 3.39 0.96
CA PRO A 64 13.16 4.41 0.23
C PRO A 64 13.48 4.29 -1.26
N ALA A 65 12.48 4.43 -2.13
CA ALA A 65 12.66 4.23 -3.57
C ALA A 65 13.71 5.18 -4.18
N TRP A 66 13.97 6.33 -3.55
CA TRP A 66 15.02 7.28 -3.95
C TRP A 66 16.43 6.87 -3.49
N LEU A 67 16.57 5.93 -2.56
CA LEU A 67 17.85 5.59 -1.96
C LEU A 67 18.67 4.70 -2.90
N ARG A 68 19.49 5.30 -3.77
CA ARG A 68 20.45 4.60 -4.65
C ARG A 68 21.69 4.11 -3.90
N GLN A 69 22.47 3.23 -4.52
CA GLN A 69 23.67 2.64 -3.90
C GLN A 69 24.74 3.69 -3.58
N GLU A 70 24.99 4.62 -4.50
CA GLU A 70 25.90 5.75 -4.32
C GLU A 70 25.53 6.59 -3.07
N MET A 71 24.23 6.84 -2.85
CA MET A 71 23.76 7.58 -1.69
C MET A 71 24.01 6.85 -0.36
N LEU A 72 24.06 5.52 -0.37
CA LEU A 72 24.43 4.76 0.82
C LEU A 72 25.90 4.96 1.17
N VAL A 73 26.77 5.07 0.17
CA VAL A 73 28.20 5.36 0.36
C VAL A 73 28.36 6.73 1.02
N GLU A 74 27.70 7.76 0.48
CA GLU A 74 27.73 9.11 1.05
C GLU A 74 27.18 9.18 2.48
N LEU A 75 26.08 8.46 2.76
CA LEU A 75 25.52 8.38 4.12
C LEU A 75 26.47 7.69 5.11
N ARG A 76 27.19 6.65 4.67
CA ARG A 76 28.21 5.97 5.49
C ARG A 76 29.41 6.89 5.73
N LYS A 77 29.91 7.55 4.69
CA LYS A 77 31.02 8.51 4.80
C LYS A 77 30.69 9.65 5.77
N LYS A 78 29.49 10.24 5.66
CA LYS A 78 29.01 11.24 6.63
C LYS A 78 28.98 10.69 8.07
N ARG A 79 28.50 9.46 8.26
CA ARG A 79 28.42 8.82 9.59
C ARG A 79 29.80 8.59 10.19
N GLU A 80 30.75 8.16 9.37
CA GLU A 80 32.14 7.95 9.81
C GLU A 80 32.81 9.28 10.16
N LEU A 81 32.69 10.29 9.31
CA LEU A 81 33.21 11.64 9.58
C LEU A 81 32.59 12.26 10.83
N HIS A 82 31.30 12.00 11.10
CA HIS A 82 30.68 12.42 12.36
C HIS A 82 31.35 11.77 13.57
N ARG A 83 31.67 10.47 13.48
CA ARG A 83 32.37 9.74 14.57
C ARG A 83 33.78 10.30 14.78
N GLN A 84 34.52 10.51 13.70
CA GLN A 84 35.89 11.04 13.73
C GLN A 84 35.92 12.49 14.23
N TRP A 85 34.99 13.34 13.80
CA TRP A 85 34.83 14.70 14.30
C TRP A 85 34.54 14.72 15.81
N LYS A 86 33.65 13.83 16.28
CA LYS A 86 33.37 13.69 17.73
C LYS A 86 34.58 13.22 18.54
N GLN A 87 35.55 12.58 17.89
CA GLN A 87 36.82 12.13 18.48
C GLN A 87 37.97 13.14 18.28
N GLY A 88 37.71 14.29 17.65
CA GLY A 88 38.72 15.33 17.37
C GLY A 88 39.70 14.98 16.25
N GLN A 89 39.45 13.91 15.48
CA GLN A 89 40.35 13.43 14.41
C GLN A 89 40.15 14.15 13.07
N VAL A 90 39.03 14.84 12.91
CA VAL A 90 38.59 15.46 11.66
C VAL A 90 38.08 16.86 11.97
N SER A 91 38.37 17.81 11.08
CA SER A 91 37.94 19.19 11.25
C SER A 91 36.42 19.34 11.12
N TRP A 92 35.87 20.39 11.72
CA TRP A 92 34.45 20.70 11.56
C TRP A 92 34.08 20.93 10.08
N GLU A 93 35.00 21.53 9.32
CA GLU A 93 34.86 21.87 7.90
C GLU A 93 34.65 20.61 7.05
N GLU A 94 35.48 19.58 7.25
CA GLU A 94 35.38 18.31 6.50
C GLU A 94 34.07 17.58 6.78
N TYR A 95 33.64 17.54 8.04
CA TYR A 95 32.33 16.98 8.40
C TYR A 95 31.19 17.81 7.80
N ARG A 96 31.27 19.15 7.85
CA ARG A 96 30.28 20.07 7.29
C ARG A 96 30.12 19.87 5.77
N GLU A 97 31.21 19.69 5.05
CA GLU A 97 31.17 19.39 3.61
C GLU A 97 30.51 18.04 3.32
N ALA A 98 30.82 17.00 4.08
CA ALA A 98 30.13 15.70 3.94
C ALA A 98 28.62 15.79 4.24
N VAL A 99 28.22 16.61 5.22
CA VAL A 99 26.80 16.89 5.50
C VAL A 99 26.13 17.58 4.30
N ARG A 100 26.79 18.58 3.70
CA ARG A 100 26.29 19.32 2.54
C ARG A 100 26.14 18.40 1.31
N LEU A 101 27.17 17.62 1.00
CA LEU A 101 27.16 16.65 -0.09
C LEU A 101 26.03 15.64 0.08
N CYS A 102 25.91 15.05 1.27
CA CYS A 102 24.85 14.09 1.56
C CYS A 102 23.45 14.71 1.40
N ARG A 103 23.24 15.94 1.92
CA ARG A 103 21.96 16.66 1.80
C ARG A 103 21.60 16.93 0.33
N ASN A 104 22.58 17.36 -0.47
CA ASN A 104 22.38 17.64 -1.89
C ASN A 104 22.13 16.36 -2.69
N GLY A 105 22.86 15.28 -2.40
CA GLY A 105 22.62 13.97 -3.00
C GLY A 105 21.21 13.43 -2.71
N VAL A 106 20.72 13.56 -1.48
CA VAL A 106 19.34 13.16 -1.12
C VAL A 106 18.31 13.97 -1.91
N ARG A 107 18.52 15.28 -2.08
CA ARG A 107 17.63 16.12 -2.88
C ARG A 107 17.60 15.69 -4.35
N LYS A 108 18.78 15.54 -4.97
CA LYS A 108 18.92 15.09 -6.36
C LYS A 108 18.28 13.72 -6.58
N ALA A 109 18.49 12.79 -5.66
CA ALA A 109 17.92 11.45 -5.76
C ALA A 109 16.39 11.44 -5.66
N LYS A 110 15.80 12.27 -4.79
CA LYS A 110 14.35 12.44 -4.69
C LYS A 110 13.77 13.09 -5.96
N ALA A 111 14.38 14.17 -6.44
CA ALA A 111 13.95 14.85 -7.66
C ALA A 111 14.01 13.90 -8.87
N GLN A 112 15.05 13.08 -8.97
CA GLN A 112 15.14 12.08 -10.05
C GLN A 112 14.04 11.02 -9.96
N LEU A 113 13.71 10.55 -8.76
CA LEU A 113 12.59 9.61 -8.56
C LEU A 113 11.27 10.24 -9.01
N GLU A 114 11.01 11.48 -8.62
CA GLU A 114 9.80 12.22 -8.98
C GLU A 114 9.72 12.46 -10.50
N LEU A 115 10.83 12.82 -11.13
CA LEU A 115 10.94 12.95 -12.58
C LEU A 115 10.63 11.64 -13.31
N ASN A 116 11.20 10.52 -12.83
CA ASN A 116 10.95 9.20 -13.41
C ASN A 116 9.47 8.80 -13.27
N LEU A 117 8.85 9.07 -12.12
CA LEU A 117 7.42 8.81 -11.89
C LEU A 117 6.52 9.67 -12.78
N ALA A 118 6.87 10.93 -13.00
CA ALA A 118 6.13 11.83 -13.88
C ALA A 118 6.22 11.38 -15.35
N ARG A 119 7.42 11.01 -15.80
CA ARG A 119 7.64 10.47 -17.16
C ARG A 119 6.85 9.19 -17.41
N ASP A 120 6.84 8.29 -16.43
CA ASP A 120 6.16 6.99 -16.53
C ASP A 120 4.67 7.07 -16.14
N ALA A 121 4.11 8.26 -15.90
CA ALA A 121 2.73 8.40 -15.43
C ALA A 121 1.70 7.83 -16.41
N LYS A 122 1.98 7.87 -17.73
CA LYS A 122 1.09 7.33 -18.76
C LYS A 122 1.00 5.80 -18.70
N ASN A 123 2.13 5.11 -18.53
CA ASN A 123 2.20 3.65 -18.53
C ASN A 123 1.94 3.07 -17.13
N ASN A 124 2.29 3.80 -16.07
CA ASN A 124 2.19 3.36 -14.68
C ASN A 124 1.48 4.39 -13.79
N LYS A 125 0.23 4.70 -14.16
CA LYS A 125 -0.66 5.60 -13.40
C LYS A 125 -0.71 5.23 -11.91
N LYS A 126 -0.79 3.92 -11.60
CA LYS A 126 -0.86 3.40 -10.23
C LYS A 126 0.40 3.71 -9.40
N GLY A 127 1.58 3.68 -10.01
CA GLY A 127 2.85 4.04 -9.35
C GLY A 127 2.89 5.51 -8.96
N PHE A 128 2.50 6.38 -9.90
CA PHE A 128 2.44 7.82 -9.70
C PHE A 128 1.46 8.22 -8.58
N TYR A 129 0.19 7.82 -8.68
CA TYR A 129 -0.82 8.16 -7.65
C TYR A 129 -0.51 7.54 -6.28
N ARG A 130 0.16 6.37 -6.24
CA ARG A 130 0.66 5.78 -4.99
C ARG A 130 1.76 6.63 -4.35
N TYR A 131 2.62 7.27 -5.13
CA TYR A 131 3.64 8.18 -4.60
C TYR A 131 2.98 9.46 -4.04
N ILE A 132 2.06 10.06 -4.81
CA ILE A 132 1.34 11.28 -4.40
C ILE A 132 0.53 11.04 -3.13
N SER A 133 -0.27 9.96 -3.07
CA SER A 133 -1.05 9.60 -1.87
C SER A 133 -0.20 9.34 -0.63
N ARG A 134 1.05 8.86 -0.78
CA ARG A 134 2.00 8.71 0.33
C ARG A 134 2.62 10.04 0.78
N LYS A 135 2.70 11.03 -0.12
CA LYS A 135 3.30 12.34 0.13
C LYS A 135 2.31 13.36 0.66
N ARG A 136 1.05 13.26 0.26
CA ARG A 136 -0.04 14.05 0.83
C ARG A 136 -0.13 13.77 2.33
N MET A 137 0.03 14.83 3.13
CA MET A 137 -0.08 14.76 4.59
C MET A 137 -1.55 14.59 5.00
N VAL A 138 -2.44 15.30 4.31
CA VAL A 138 -3.88 15.15 4.45
C VAL A 138 -4.32 13.98 3.58
N LYS A 139 -4.88 12.95 4.22
CA LYS A 139 -5.69 11.97 3.51
C LYS A 139 -7.06 12.61 3.39
N GLU A 140 -7.38 13.14 2.22
CA GLU A 140 -8.73 13.60 1.92
C GLU A 140 -9.67 12.41 2.13
N SER A 141 -10.40 12.42 3.24
CA SER A 141 -11.57 11.58 3.42
C SER A 141 -12.73 12.27 2.69
N VAL A 142 -13.70 11.49 2.23
CA VAL A 142 -14.95 12.05 1.73
C VAL A 142 -15.51 12.98 2.82
N PRO A 143 -15.76 14.27 2.51
CA PRO A 143 -16.37 15.19 3.45
C PRO A 143 -17.71 14.64 3.96
N PRO A 144 -18.23 15.13 5.10
CA PRO A 144 -19.56 14.75 5.53
C PRO A 144 -20.58 14.96 4.41
N LEU A 145 -21.42 13.96 4.17
CA LEU A 145 -22.43 13.99 3.12
C LEU A 145 -23.81 14.26 3.72
N MET A 146 -24.73 14.80 2.93
CA MET A 146 -26.12 14.92 3.35
C MET A 146 -26.90 13.70 2.84
N SER A 147 -27.58 12.98 3.73
CA SER A 147 -28.48 11.90 3.32
C SER A 147 -29.74 12.46 2.66
N LYS A 148 -30.49 11.60 1.97
CA LYS A 148 -31.83 11.92 1.43
C LYS A 148 -32.80 12.40 2.53
N THR A 149 -32.58 11.99 3.77
CA THR A 149 -33.35 12.39 4.96
C THR A 149 -32.87 13.71 5.57
N GLY A 150 -31.90 14.40 4.96
CA GLY A 150 -31.36 15.68 5.45
C GLY A 150 -30.41 15.55 6.64
N ARG A 151 -29.94 14.33 6.96
CA ARG A 151 -29.00 14.08 8.06
C ARG A 151 -27.57 14.22 7.56
N LEU A 152 -26.72 14.85 8.37
CA LEU A 152 -25.28 14.90 8.12
C LEU A 152 -24.63 13.55 8.44
N VAL A 153 -24.00 12.95 7.45
CA VAL A 153 -23.38 11.62 7.49
C VAL A 153 -21.86 11.76 7.58
N THR A 154 -21.29 11.29 8.68
CA THR A 154 -19.84 11.38 8.96
C THR A 154 -19.13 10.03 8.94
N ALA A 155 -19.86 8.92 9.15
CA ALA A 155 -19.34 7.55 9.12
C ALA A 155 -19.11 7.05 7.68
N ASP A 156 -18.02 6.32 7.44
CA ASP A 156 -17.62 5.92 6.09
C ASP A 156 -18.56 4.89 5.45
N GLU A 157 -19.16 4.00 6.24
CA GLU A 157 -20.16 3.02 5.77
C GLU A 157 -21.42 3.74 5.26
N GLU A 158 -21.97 4.64 6.06
CA GLU A 158 -23.15 5.43 5.69
C GLU A 158 -22.88 6.36 4.49
N LYS A 159 -21.66 6.93 4.38
CA LYS A 159 -21.28 7.71 3.19
C LYS A 159 -21.28 6.85 1.92
N ALA A 160 -20.83 5.61 2.01
CA ALA A 160 -20.82 4.68 0.89
C ALA A 160 -22.24 4.34 0.43
N GLU A 161 -23.16 4.14 1.37
CA GLU A 161 -24.58 3.92 1.07
C GLU A 161 -25.21 5.13 0.37
N VAL A 162 -25.02 6.34 0.89
CA VAL A 162 -25.54 7.58 0.28
C VAL A 162 -25.04 7.76 -1.16
N LEU A 163 -23.74 7.49 -1.40
CA LEU A 163 -23.16 7.57 -2.74
C LEU A 163 -23.72 6.48 -3.67
N ASN A 164 -23.82 5.23 -3.18
CA ASN A 164 -24.36 4.12 -3.96
C ASN A 164 -25.81 4.37 -4.39
N ASP A 165 -26.63 4.87 -3.45
CA ASP A 165 -28.01 5.29 -3.69
C ASP A 165 -28.12 6.37 -4.77
N PHE A 166 -27.22 7.36 -4.74
CA PHE A 166 -27.18 8.43 -5.73
C PHE A 166 -26.79 7.88 -7.11
N PHE A 167 -25.73 7.07 -7.19
CA PHE A 167 -25.31 6.45 -8.44
C PHE A 167 -26.42 5.55 -9.02
N ALA A 168 -27.05 4.71 -8.20
CA ALA A 168 -28.18 3.89 -8.62
C ALA A 168 -29.33 4.75 -9.18
N SER A 169 -29.68 5.87 -8.54
CA SER A 169 -30.72 6.78 -9.04
C SER A 169 -30.39 7.36 -10.42
N VAL A 170 -29.13 7.72 -10.69
CA VAL A 170 -28.70 8.29 -11.97
C VAL A 170 -28.67 7.24 -13.07
N PHE A 171 -28.33 5.99 -12.75
CA PHE A 171 -28.22 4.90 -13.74
C PHE A 171 -29.51 4.08 -13.93
N THR A 172 -30.49 4.20 -13.02
CA THR A 172 -31.77 3.47 -13.11
C THR A 172 -32.91 4.35 -13.64
N GLY A 173 -32.74 5.67 -13.64
CA GLY A 173 -33.68 6.64 -14.20
C GLY A 173 -33.46 6.85 -15.68
N ASN A 174 -33.86 5.88 -16.51
CA ASN A 174 -34.36 5.99 -17.90
C ASN A 174 -34.16 4.67 -18.65
N LEU A 175 -34.91 3.63 -18.27
CA LEU A 175 -35.30 2.62 -19.25
C LEU A 175 -36.45 3.18 -20.09
N SER A 176 -36.13 4.13 -20.97
CA SER A 176 -36.99 4.36 -22.13
C SER A 176 -36.87 3.09 -23.00
N PRO A 177 -37.99 2.42 -23.38
CA PRO A 177 -37.95 1.25 -24.23
C PRO A 177 -37.72 1.70 -25.68
N HIS A 178 -36.54 2.26 -25.96
CA HIS A 178 -36.02 2.37 -27.32
C HIS A 178 -34.50 2.48 -27.25
N PRO A 179 -33.74 1.44 -27.66
CA PRO A 179 -32.37 1.68 -28.07
C PRO A 179 -32.41 2.50 -29.37
N PRO A 180 -31.68 3.62 -29.50
CA PRO A 180 -31.26 4.04 -30.82
C PRO A 180 -30.35 2.93 -31.35
N GLN A 181 -30.64 2.44 -32.55
CA GLN A 181 -29.73 1.55 -33.26
C GLN A 181 -28.32 2.15 -33.21
N VAL A 182 -27.42 1.44 -32.54
CA VAL A 182 -25.98 1.69 -32.68
C VAL A 182 -25.62 1.11 -34.04
N ASP A 183 -25.66 1.96 -35.06
CA ASP A 183 -24.87 1.71 -36.26
C ASP A 183 -23.40 1.54 -35.85
N GLY A 184 -22.75 0.64 -36.58
CA GLY A 184 -21.52 -0.05 -36.21
C GLY A 184 -20.44 0.79 -35.53
N TRP A 185 -19.71 0.11 -34.63
CA TRP A 185 -18.40 0.51 -34.19
C TRP A 185 -17.50 0.75 -35.41
N HIS A 186 -17.36 2.01 -35.82
CA HIS A 186 -16.26 2.42 -36.66
C HIS A 186 -15.03 2.59 -35.77
N GLU A 187 -14.21 1.55 -35.78
CA GLU A 187 -12.79 1.63 -35.51
C GLU A 187 -12.19 2.66 -36.47
N GLY A 188 -11.95 3.86 -35.95
CA GLY A 188 -11.43 5.00 -36.68
C GLY A 188 -10.20 5.54 -35.98
N ASP A 189 -9.04 5.11 -36.45
CA ASP A 189 -7.75 5.75 -36.22
C ASP A 189 -7.88 7.28 -36.35
N ARG A 190 -7.40 8.00 -35.34
CA ARG A 190 -7.10 9.43 -35.49
C ARG A 190 -5.68 9.72 -35.06
N GLU A 191 -4.80 9.28 -35.94
CA GLU A 191 -3.49 9.84 -36.18
C GLU A 191 -3.57 11.37 -36.40
N GLY A 192 -2.56 12.07 -35.88
CA GLY A 192 -2.12 13.42 -36.22
C GLY A 192 -3.15 14.49 -36.58
N LYS A 193 -3.43 15.42 -35.64
CA LYS A 193 -3.73 16.80 -36.00
C LYS A 193 -2.89 17.77 -35.18
N THR A 194 -1.91 18.35 -35.88
CA THR A 194 -1.18 19.57 -35.57
C THR A 194 -2.17 20.71 -35.26
N PRO A 195 -1.90 21.59 -34.29
CA PRO A 195 -2.68 22.82 -34.11
C PRO A 195 -2.50 23.74 -35.33
N PRO A 196 -3.55 24.43 -35.82
CA PRO A 196 -3.39 25.38 -36.89
C PRO A 196 -2.64 26.62 -36.38
N ALA A 197 -1.63 27.01 -37.14
CA ALA A 197 -0.96 28.29 -37.05
C ALA A 197 -1.97 29.42 -37.28
N VAL A 198 -2.07 30.34 -36.33
CA VAL A 198 -2.61 31.68 -36.57
C VAL A 198 -1.50 32.48 -37.25
N GLY A 199 -1.75 32.86 -38.50
CA GLY A 199 -0.90 33.76 -39.25
C GLY A 199 -1.04 35.20 -38.76
N GLU A 200 0.10 35.86 -38.68
CA GLU A 200 0.23 37.32 -38.77
C GLU A 200 -0.27 37.76 -40.16
N ASP A 201 -1.02 38.86 -40.29
CA ASP A 201 -0.41 40.17 -40.54
C ASP A 201 -1.41 41.33 -40.80
N GLN A 202 -1.02 42.50 -40.30
CA GLN A 202 -1.24 43.90 -40.76
C GLN A 202 -2.67 44.48 -40.77
N VAL A 203 -2.93 45.69 -40.24
CA VAL A 203 -2.20 46.98 -40.27
C VAL A 203 -2.03 47.60 -38.88
#